data_AF-A0ABD1DSS0-F1
#
_entry.id   AF-A0ABD1DSS0-F1
#
_cell.length_a   1.000
_cell.length_b   1.000
_cell.length_c   1.000
_cell.angle_alpha   90.00
_cell.angle_beta   90.00
_cell.angle_gamma   90.00
#
_symmetry.space_group_name_H-M   'P 1'
#
loop_
_entity.id
_entity.type
_entity.pdbx_description
1 polymer ?
#
loop_
_entity_poly.entity_id
_entity_poly.type
_entity_poly.pdbx_seq_one_letter_code
_entity_poly.pdbx_strand_id
1 'polypeptide(L)'
;GLDLLKTEEYEVKPGIFNGDFHMEFCDNKRQLFQAYFRDFQIERLDSPWRAYTEGWHTEIAAKKLGIQSNAKFARVIPPNQVLESDVARRVQGVTRGDTTSAVQFMNKYGTHYINSYVTGNSLYQVFVFNKRNYAHIKEKLKSRGVLALSKVDLYDHFAPWYVEHMGKIRCASGNTTVEAWASRKLRLSYYVFTYSSLLKLHGDGALLRILSELLQNEAILQLDLKSLSVIFKEPAKRAWFEEILDNYLKLWEVNM
;
A
#
# COMPACT_ATOMS: atom_id res chain seq x y z
N GLY A 1 7.17 16.57 5.50
CA GLY A 1 6.56 15.54 6.36
C GLY A 1 5.31 15.07 5.68
N LEU A 2 4.97 13.78 5.80
CA LEU A 2 3.67 13.27 5.37
C LEU A 2 2.61 13.88 6.29
N ASP A 3 1.65 14.60 5.71
CA ASP A 3 0.54 15.20 6.46
C ASP A 3 -0.71 14.33 6.28
N LEU A 4 -0.92 13.44 7.25
CA LEU A 4 -2.16 12.69 7.38
C LEU A 4 -3.27 13.62 7.88
N LEU A 5 -4.27 13.85 7.04
CA LEU A 5 -5.49 14.51 7.47
C LEU A 5 -6.35 13.46 8.19
N LYS A 6 -6.41 13.53 9.52
CA LYS A 6 -7.35 12.70 10.30
C LYS A 6 -8.77 13.12 9.96
N THR A 7 -9.54 12.20 9.40
CA THR A 7 -11.00 12.27 9.36
C THR A 7 -11.49 11.92 10.77
N GLU A 8 -12.17 12.85 11.46
CA GLU A 8 -12.82 12.53 12.74
C GLU A 8 -13.93 11.49 12.53
N GLU A 9 -14.13 10.65 13.54
CA GLU A 9 -15.01 9.47 13.52
C GLU A 9 -16.43 9.85 13.12
N TYR A 10 -16.92 9.29 12.02
CA TYR A 10 -18.35 9.25 11.73
C TYR A 10 -19.06 8.56 12.89
N GLU A 11 -20.24 9.05 13.27
CA GLU A 11 -21.13 8.35 14.22
C GLU A 11 -21.35 6.92 13.71
N VAL A 12 -20.64 5.97 14.31
CA VAL A 12 -20.60 4.57 13.87
C VAL A 12 -21.96 3.97 14.18
N LYS A 13 -22.87 4.04 13.21
CA LYS A 13 -24.13 3.29 13.30
C LYS A 13 -23.79 1.79 13.24
N PRO A 14 -24.02 1.03 14.33
CA PRO A 14 -23.69 -0.38 14.34
C PRO A 14 -24.43 -1.11 13.21
N GLY A 15 -23.69 -1.84 12.38
CA GLY A 15 -24.22 -2.60 11.24
C GLY A 15 -24.17 -1.91 9.87
N ILE A 16 -23.63 -0.69 9.75
CA ILE A 16 -23.44 -0.01 8.46
C ILE A 16 -21.94 0.12 8.17
N PHE A 17 -21.49 -0.39 7.01
CA PHE A 17 -20.14 -0.14 6.51
C PHE A 17 -20.01 1.34 6.14
N ASN A 18 -19.30 2.10 6.98
CA ASN A 18 -19.06 3.53 6.77
C ASN A 18 -17.85 3.81 5.85
N GLY A 19 -17.11 2.77 5.46
CA GLY A 19 -15.88 2.89 4.70
C GLY A 19 -14.75 3.52 5.51
N ASP A 20 -13.52 3.19 5.14
CA ASP A 20 -12.32 3.83 5.69
C ASP A 20 -11.75 4.78 4.63
N PHE A 21 -12.28 6.01 4.60
CA PHE A 21 -11.91 7.00 3.59
C PHE A 21 -10.75 7.86 4.08
N HIS A 22 -9.60 7.71 3.42
CA HIS A 22 -8.38 8.48 3.70
C HIS A 22 -7.94 9.28 2.49
N MET A 23 -7.43 10.47 2.75
CA MET A 23 -6.82 11.34 1.73
C MET A 23 -5.47 11.84 2.23
N GLU A 24 -4.46 11.73 1.38
CA GLU A 24 -3.10 12.09 1.75
C GLU A 24 -2.42 12.97 0.70
N PHE A 25 -1.73 13.99 1.19
CA PHE A 25 -0.94 14.89 0.38
C PHE A 25 0.52 14.42 0.35
N CYS A 26 0.95 14.01 -0.84
CA CYS A 26 2.31 13.53 -1.09
C CYS A 26 3.07 14.56 -1.92
N ASP A 27 4.11 15.18 -1.33
CA ASP A 27 4.90 16.22 -1.99
C ASP A 27 5.79 15.66 -3.12
N ASN A 28 6.02 14.34 -3.12
CA ASN A 28 6.83 13.65 -4.12
C ASN A 28 6.48 12.16 -4.21
N LYS A 29 7.06 11.49 -5.21
CA LYS A 29 6.88 10.05 -5.49
C LYS A 29 7.24 9.15 -4.30
N ARG A 30 8.28 9.50 -3.52
CA ARG A 30 8.67 8.74 -2.33
C ARG A 30 7.57 8.78 -1.28
N GLN A 31 7.02 9.96 -0.99
CA GLN A 31 5.90 10.10 -0.06
C GLN A 31 4.67 9.33 -0.54
N LEU A 32 4.39 9.32 -1.85
CA LEU A 32 3.29 8.54 -2.42
C LEU A 32 3.46 7.04 -2.20
N PHE A 33 4.67 6.50 -2.36
CA PHE A 33 4.93 5.09 -2.07
C PHE A 33 4.88 4.77 -0.58
N GLN A 34 5.37 5.68 0.26
CA GLN A 34 5.25 5.55 1.71
C GLN A 34 3.78 5.52 2.16
N ALA A 35 2.92 6.34 1.57
CA ALA A 35 1.49 6.32 1.82
C ALA A 35 0.85 5.01 1.32
N TYR A 36 1.17 4.59 0.10
CA TYR A 36 0.59 3.37 -0.50
C TYR A 36 0.97 2.08 0.24
N PHE A 37 2.21 1.99 0.73
CA PHE A 37 2.74 0.81 1.45
C PHE A 37 2.84 1.03 2.97
N ARG A 38 2.06 1.96 3.56
CA ARG A 38 2.17 2.28 4.99
C ARG A 38 2.04 1.05 5.89
N ASP A 39 1.11 0.17 5.56
CA ASP A 39 0.81 -1.00 6.39
C ASP A 39 1.65 -2.23 6.00
N PHE A 40 2.69 -2.03 5.19
CA PHE A 40 3.67 -3.05 4.84
C PHE A 40 4.95 -2.77 5.62
N GLN A 41 5.22 -3.62 6.59
CA GLN A 41 6.35 -3.52 7.49
C GLN A 41 7.32 -4.67 7.23
N ILE A 42 8.61 -4.35 7.21
CA ILE A 42 9.69 -5.31 7.11
C ILE A 42 10.66 -4.97 8.23
N GLU A 43 10.87 -5.91 9.14
CA GLU A 43 11.82 -5.74 10.24
C GLU A 43 13.21 -5.33 9.68
N ARG A 44 13.90 -4.44 10.39
CA ARG A 44 15.27 -3.99 10.04
C ARG A 44 15.40 -3.25 8.70
N LEU A 45 14.29 -2.83 8.08
CA LEU A 45 14.29 -1.89 6.96
C LEU A 45 13.69 -0.54 7.37
N ASP A 46 14.42 0.53 7.09
CA ASP A 46 13.98 1.90 7.39
C ASP A 46 12.93 2.38 6.36
N SER A 47 12.93 1.80 5.16
CA SER A 47 12.00 2.16 4.09
C SER A 47 11.41 0.91 3.42
N PRO A 48 10.47 0.20 4.09
CA PRO A 48 9.88 -1.05 3.60
C PRO A 48 9.28 -0.98 2.19
N TRP A 49 8.69 0.17 1.83
CA TRP A 49 8.12 0.43 0.51
C TRP A 49 9.13 0.26 -0.65
N ARG A 50 10.45 0.40 -0.39
CA ARG A 50 11.49 0.18 -1.41
C ARG A 50 11.52 -1.27 -1.88
N ALA A 51 11.32 -2.23 -0.99
CA ALA A 51 11.30 -3.66 -1.33
C ALA A 51 10.20 -4.04 -2.33
N TYR A 52 9.08 -3.29 -2.33
CA TYR A 52 7.95 -3.56 -3.22
C TYR A 52 7.97 -2.72 -4.50
N THR A 53 8.77 -1.66 -4.53
CA THR A 53 8.87 -0.72 -5.66
C THR A 53 10.21 -0.81 -6.38
N GLU A 54 11.15 -1.61 -5.88
CA GLU A 54 12.39 -1.94 -6.57
C GLU A 54 12.05 -2.55 -7.95
N GLY A 55 12.73 -2.05 -8.99
CA GLY A 55 12.46 -2.42 -10.38
C GLY A 55 11.24 -1.72 -11.02
N TRP A 56 10.48 -0.89 -10.28
CA TRP A 56 9.43 -0.08 -10.90
C TRP A 56 10.03 1.14 -11.60
N HIS A 57 10.35 0.99 -12.89
CA HIS A 57 10.56 2.14 -13.76
C HIS A 57 9.33 3.07 -13.74
N THR A 58 9.53 4.35 -14.08
CA THR A 58 8.48 5.39 -13.98
C THR A 58 7.16 4.97 -14.63
N GLU A 59 7.21 4.27 -15.76
CA GLU A 59 6.05 3.73 -16.47
C GLU A 59 5.33 2.63 -15.69
N ILE A 60 6.05 1.69 -15.08
CA ILE A 60 5.46 0.60 -14.27
C ILE A 60 4.84 1.16 -13.00
N ALA A 61 5.52 2.10 -12.35
CA ALA A 61 5.01 2.77 -11.16
C ALA A 61 3.72 3.55 -11.45
N ALA A 62 3.76 4.37 -12.51
CA ALA A 62 2.59 5.04 -13.03
C ALA A 62 1.45 4.02 -13.23
N LYS A 63 1.73 2.94 -13.94
CA LYS A 63 0.76 1.90 -14.32
C LYS A 63 0.08 1.23 -13.13
N LYS A 64 0.87 0.82 -12.13
CA LYS A 64 0.38 0.25 -10.88
C LYS A 64 -0.46 1.26 -10.10
N LEU A 65 -0.08 2.54 -10.10
CA LEU A 65 -0.82 3.63 -9.45
C LEU A 65 -2.05 4.14 -10.24
N GLY A 66 -2.42 3.49 -11.35
CA GLY A 66 -3.58 3.90 -12.16
C GLY A 66 -3.29 4.74 -13.39
N ILE A 67 -2.01 4.91 -13.74
CA ILE A 67 -1.48 5.75 -14.82
C ILE A 67 -0.85 4.85 -15.92
N GLN A 68 -1.67 4.40 -16.89
CA GLN A 68 -1.43 3.48 -18.04
C GLN A 68 -0.21 2.50 -18.12
N SER A 69 -0.52 1.19 -18.20
CA SER A 69 0.02 0.13 -19.12
C SER A 69 0.02 -1.35 -18.59
N ASN A 70 -1.14 -1.96 -18.22
CA ASN A 70 -1.48 -3.43 -18.19
C ASN A 70 -0.48 -4.57 -17.75
N ALA A 71 -0.81 -5.34 -16.68
CA ALA A 71 -0.35 -6.75 -16.39
C ALA A 71 -1.03 -7.33 -15.10
N LYS A 72 -1.28 -8.66 -15.06
CA LYS A 72 -2.00 -9.47 -14.02
C LYS A 72 -1.07 -10.41 -13.20
N PHE A 73 -1.65 -11.22 -12.27
CA PHE A 73 -1.13 -12.32 -11.38
C PHE A 73 -0.85 -11.90 -9.90
N ALA A 74 -1.02 -12.67 -8.81
CA ALA A 74 -1.24 -14.11 -8.54
C ALA A 74 -1.90 -14.40 -7.14
N ARG A 75 -1.90 -15.69 -6.71
CA ARG A 75 -2.71 -16.42 -5.69
C ARG A 75 -2.35 -16.22 -4.19
N VAL A 76 -3.27 -16.68 -3.32
CA VAL A 76 -3.27 -16.71 -1.85
C VAL A 76 -2.44 -17.87 -1.26
N ILE A 77 -1.75 -17.64 -0.13
CA ILE A 77 -1.06 -18.65 0.70
C ILE A 77 -1.93 -18.99 1.94
N PRO A 78 -2.14 -20.27 2.29
CA PRO A 78 -2.98 -20.66 3.43
C PRO A 78 -2.27 -20.61 4.80
N PRO A 79 -3.03 -20.51 5.92
CA PRO A 79 -2.52 -19.97 7.20
C PRO A 79 -1.79 -20.94 8.15
N ASN A 80 -1.56 -22.21 7.80
CA ASN A 80 -0.98 -23.20 8.74
C ASN A 80 0.19 -23.98 8.12
N GLN A 81 1.23 -23.25 7.71
CA GLN A 81 2.39 -23.86 7.07
C GLN A 81 3.37 -24.38 8.13
N VAL A 82 3.42 -25.71 8.25
CA VAL A 82 4.52 -26.39 8.95
C VAL A 82 5.83 -25.95 8.27
N LEU A 83 6.82 -25.53 9.07
CA LEU A 83 8.18 -25.26 8.57
C LEU A 83 8.60 -26.44 7.70
N GLU A 84 8.90 -26.16 6.43
CA GLU A 84 9.32 -27.21 5.50
C GLU A 84 10.52 -27.94 6.11
N SER A 85 10.43 -29.28 6.18
CA SER A 85 11.42 -30.10 6.90
C SER A 85 12.87 -29.88 6.42
N ASP A 86 13.04 -29.42 5.19
CA ASP A 86 14.33 -29.04 4.60
C ASP A 86 14.91 -27.75 5.19
N VAL A 87 14.08 -26.79 5.59
CA VAL A 87 14.53 -25.56 6.28
C VAL A 87 15.07 -25.94 7.66
N ALA A 88 14.33 -26.73 8.42
CA ALA A 88 14.73 -27.16 9.77
C ALA A 88 16.05 -27.96 9.78
N ARG A 89 16.27 -28.83 8.79
CA ARG A 89 17.52 -29.60 8.65
C ARG A 89 18.71 -28.70 8.29
N ARG A 90 18.49 -27.64 7.51
CA ARG A 90 19.59 -26.80 7.00
C ARG A 90 19.94 -25.60 7.86
N VAL A 91 19.10 -25.21 8.82
CA VAL A 91 19.51 -24.28 9.91
C VAL A 91 20.73 -24.80 10.67
N GLN A 92 20.90 -26.13 10.74
CA GLN A 92 22.07 -26.76 11.34
C GLN A 92 23.37 -26.50 10.55
N GLY A 93 23.28 -26.25 9.24
CA GLY A 93 24.42 -26.01 8.36
C GLY A 93 24.96 -24.57 8.38
N VAL A 94 24.20 -23.61 8.90
CA VAL A 94 24.69 -22.24 9.11
C VAL A 94 25.62 -22.25 10.32
N THR A 95 26.90 -21.90 10.16
CA THR A 95 27.89 -21.98 11.25
C THR A 95 28.33 -20.59 11.67
N ARG A 96 28.37 -20.33 12.99
CA ARG A 96 28.80 -19.03 13.52
C ARG A 96 30.24 -18.73 13.07
N GLY A 97 30.47 -17.53 12.54
CA GLY A 97 31.75 -17.11 11.96
C GLY A 97 31.88 -17.38 10.46
N ASP A 98 31.02 -18.21 9.87
CA ASP A 98 30.96 -18.44 8.43
C ASP A 98 29.87 -17.55 7.80
N THR A 99 30.28 -16.34 7.40
CA THR A 99 29.41 -15.36 6.74
C THR A 99 28.89 -15.87 5.39
N THR A 100 29.65 -16.73 4.70
CA THR A 100 29.25 -17.29 3.40
C THR A 100 28.06 -18.22 3.56
N SER A 101 28.08 -19.08 4.59
CA SER A 101 26.95 -19.96 4.90
C SER A 101 25.66 -19.19 5.21
N ALA A 102 25.78 -18.06 5.92
CA ALA A 102 24.64 -17.20 6.26
C ALA A 102 24.06 -16.51 5.02
N VAL A 103 24.91 -15.95 4.15
CA VAL A 103 24.46 -15.29 2.90
C VAL A 103 23.83 -16.31 1.95
N GLN A 104 24.42 -17.49 1.79
CA GLN A 104 23.82 -18.56 0.97
C GLN A 104 22.47 -19.01 1.50
N PHE A 105 22.31 -19.09 2.83
CA PHE A 105 21.03 -19.38 3.46
C PHE A 105 20.00 -18.29 3.13
N MET A 106 20.34 -17.01 3.32
CA MET A 106 19.45 -15.88 3.04
C MET A 106 19.04 -15.83 1.56
N ASN A 107 19.97 -16.04 0.64
CA ASN A 107 19.68 -16.06 -0.80
C ASN A 107 18.73 -17.19 -1.20
N LYS A 108 18.76 -18.31 -0.47
CA LYS A 108 17.97 -19.49 -0.80
C LYS A 108 16.59 -19.50 -0.15
N TYR A 109 16.48 -19.03 1.10
CA TYR A 109 15.27 -19.16 1.92
C TYR A 109 14.61 -17.82 2.25
N GLY A 110 15.24 -16.71 1.83
CA GLY A 110 14.83 -15.37 2.20
C GLY A 110 15.42 -14.93 3.55
N THR A 111 15.11 -13.70 3.92
CA THR A 111 15.56 -13.06 5.17
C THR A 111 14.47 -12.96 6.21
N HIS A 112 13.20 -13.01 5.78
CA HIS A 112 12.04 -12.80 6.63
C HIS A 112 10.98 -13.88 6.42
N TYR A 113 10.12 -14.04 7.42
CA TYR A 113 8.88 -14.81 7.33
C TYR A 113 7.68 -13.89 7.54
N ILE A 114 6.52 -14.33 7.06
CA ILE A 114 5.25 -13.63 7.28
C ILE A 114 4.83 -13.86 8.73
N ASN A 115 4.90 -12.81 9.57
CA ASN A 115 4.48 -12.87 10.96
C ASN A 115 2.97 -12.65 11.09
N SER A 116 2.45 -11.68 10.33
CA SER A 116 1.01 -11.47 10.21
C SER A 116 0.67 -10.81 8.87
N TYR A 117 -0.57 -10.97 8.42
CA TYR A 117 -1.08 -10.32 7.23
C TYR A 117 -2.59 -10.08 7.38
N VAL A 118 -3.07 -9.02 6.74
CA VAL A 118 -4.52 -8.75 6.63
C VAL A 118 -4.90 -8.86 5.16
N THR A 119 -5.89 -9.70 4.89
CA THR A 119 -6.50 -9.78 3.56
C THR A 119 -7.76 -8.96 3.48
N GLY A 120 -7.99 -8.34 2.34
CA GLY A 120 -9.19 -7.59 2.05
C GLY A 120 -9.11 -7.07 0.62
N ASN A 121 -9.85 -5.99 0.35
CA ASN A 121 -9.68 -5.25 -0.88
C ASN A 121 -9.91 -3.77 -0.63
N SER A 122 -9.25 -2.92 -1.40
CA SER A 122 -9.37 -1.47 -1.28
C SER A 122 -9.39 -0.83 -2.66
N LEU A 123 -10.03 0.34 -2.75
CA LEU A 123 -9.98 1.18 -3.92
C LEU A 123 -9.09 2.39 -3.64
N TYR A 124 -8.28 2.77 -4.62
CA TYR A 124 -7.46 3.99 -4.55
C TYR A 124 -7.50 4.75 -5.88
N GLN A 125 -7.21 6.04 -5.81
CA GLN A 125 -7.14 6.94 -6.96
C GLN A 125 -6.09 8.01 -6.68
N VAL A 126 -5.17 8.21 -7.64
CA VAL A 126 -4.09 9.20 -7.52
C VAL A 126 -4.45 10.44 -8.33
N PHE A 127 -4.28 11.61 -7.73
CA PHE A 127 -4.45 12.91 -8.39
C PHE A 127 -3.11 13.63 -8.41
N VAL A 128 -2.65 14.03 -9.60
CA VAL A 128 -1.42 14.79 -9.79
C VAL A 128 -1.80 16.24 -10.06
N PHE A 129 -1.17 17.15 -9.32
CA PHE A 129 -1.44 18.58 -9.39
C PHE A 129 -0.19 19.33 -9.80
N ASN A 130 -0.37 20.44 -10.50
CA ASN A 130 0.68 21.43 -10.63
C ASN A 130 1.00 22.02 -9.23
N LYS A 131 2.20 22.58 -9.08
CA LYS A 131 2.70 23.10 -7.80
C LYS A 131 1.77 24.14 -7.15
N ARG A 132 1.16 25.02 -7.96
CA ARG A 132 0.27 26.09 -7.47
C ARG A 132 -1.02 25.51 -6.90
N ASN A 133 -1.70 24.66 -7.67
CA ASN A 133 -2.96 24.04 -7.30
C ASN A 133 -2.78 23.08 -6.12
N TYR A 134 -1.66 22.34 -6.09
CA TYR A 134 -1.27 21.47 -4.98
C TYR A 134 -1.10 22.25 -3.67
N ALA A 135 -0.36 23.36 -3.69
CA ALA A 135 -0.16 24.19 -2.49
C ALA A 135 -1.49 24.74 -1.98
N HIS A 136 -2.32 25.26 -2.88
CA HIS A 136 -3.63 25.83 -2.53
C HIS A 136 -4.56 24.80 -1.88
N ILE A 137 -4.69 23.61 -2.49
CA ILE A 137 -5.59 22.58 -1.97
C ILE A 137 -5.07 21.98 -0.66
N LYS A 138 -3.75 21.77 -0.54
CA LYS A 138 -3.12 21.26 0.68
C LYS A 138 -3.34 22.23 1.85
N GLU A 139 -3.15 23.53 1.64
CA GLU A 139 -3.40 24.56 2.66
C GLU A 139 -4.89 24.63 3.05
N LYS A 140 -5.79 24.61 2.07
CA LYS A 140 -7.24 24.68 2.29
C LYS A 140 -7.77 23.47 3.06
N LEU A 141 -7.28 22.28 2.75
CA LEU A 141 -7.70 21.05 3.44
C LEU A 141 -7.02 20.87 4.79
N LYS A 142 -5.78 21.34 4.98
CA LYS A 142 -5.16 21.40 6.31
C LYS A 142 -5.87 22.36 7.25
N SER A 143 -6.27 23.53 6.76
CA SER A 143 -6.87 24.58 7.58
C SER A 143 -8.34 24.31 7.92
N ARG A 144 -9.09 23.70 7.00
CA ARG A 144 -10.54 23.47 7.17
C ARG A 144 -10.90 22.01 7.48
N GLY A 145 -10.05 21.05 7.11
CA GLY A 145 -10.40 19.63 7.11
C GLY A 145 -11.27 19.24 5.89
N VAL A 146 -11.33 17.95 5.59
CA VAL A 146 -12.07 17.41 4.42
C VAL A 146 -13.58 17.60 4.57
N LEU A 147 -14.10 17.51 5.80
CA LEU A 147 -15.53 17.62 6.11
C LEU A 147 -16.07 19.06 6.07
N ALA A 148 -15.22 20.06 6.26
CA ALA A 148 -15.64 21.46 6.19
C ALA A 148 -15.75 22.00 4.77
N LEU A 149 -15.30 21.24 3.77
CA LEU A 149 -15.56 21.56 2.37
C LEU A 149 -16.91 20.99 1.95
N SER A 150 -17.69 21.78 1.22
CA SER A 150 -18.90 21.26 0.58
C SER A 150 -18.51 20.16 -0.42
N LYS A 151 -19.41 19.20 -0.68
CA LYS A 151 -19.16 18.16 -1.70
C LYS A 151 -18.85 18.79 -3.06
N VAL A 152 -19.48 19.92 -3.38
CA VAL A 152 -19.26 20.66 -4.64
C VAL A 152 -17.84 21.22 -4.68
N ASP A 153 -17.42 21.91 -3.61
CA ASP A 153 -16.05 22.41 -3.52
C ASP A 153 -15.05 21.26 -3.64
N LEU A 154 -15.25 20.17 -2.90
CA LEU A 154 -14.36 19.03 -2.94
C LEU A 154 -14.28 18.44 -4.36
N TYR A 155 -15.39 18.33 -5.09
CA TYR A 155 -15.38 17.80 -6.45
C TYR A 155 -14.69 18.73 -7.45
N ASP A 156 -14.86 20.04 -7.30
CA ASP A 156 -14.24 21.04 -8.17
C ASP A 156 -12.71 21.06 -8.02
N HIS A 157 -12.18 20.97 -6.80
CA HIS A 157 -10.72 20.97 -6.58
C HIS A 157 -10.04 19.67 -7.04
N PHE A 158 -10.80 18.60 -7.28
CA PHE A 158 -10.30 17.32 -7.76
C PHE A 158 -10.79 16.98 -9.17
N ALA A 159 -11.37 17.96 -9.88
CA ALA A 159 -11.88 17.78 -11.22
C ALA A 159 -10.77 17.79 -12.29
N PRO A 160 -11.02 17.25 -13.50
CA PRO A 160 -10.01 17.15 -14.56
C PRO A 160 -9.37 18.46 -15.00
N TRP A 161 -10.06 19.60 -14.84
CA TRP A 161 -9.53 20.93 -15.18
C TRP A 161 -8.66 21.54 -14.08
N TYR A 162 -8.69 20.97 -12.86
CA TYR A 162 -7.92 21.47 -11.71
C TYR A 162 -6.64 20.63 -11.47
N VAL A 163 -6.68 19.35 -11.85
CA VAL A 163 -5.55 18.42 -11.74
C VAL A 163 -4.77 18.36 -13.05
N GLU A 164 -3.45 18.16 -12.99
CA GLU A 164 -2.63 17.87 -14.18
C GLU A 164 -2.91 16.44 -14.69
N HIS A 165 -3.05 15.49 -13.77
CA HIS A 165 -3.42 14.13 -14.13
C HIS A 165 -4.41 13.55 -13.12
N MET A 166 -5.56 13.14 -13.64
CA MET A 166 -6.50 12.30 -12.91
C MET A 166 -6.19 10.83 -13.16
N GLY A 167 -5.75 10.11 -12.12
CA GLY A 167 -5.54 8.67 -12.16
C GLY A 167 -6.87 7.93 -12.27
N LYS A 168 -6.83 6.73 -12.87
CA LYS A 168 -7.99 5.83 -12.86
C LYS A 168 -8.21 5.28 -11.46
N ILE A 169 -9.46 4.95 -11.13
CA ILE A 169 -9.78 4.20 -9.93
C ILE A 169 -9.21 2.80 -10.07
N ARG A 170 -8.41 2.37 -9.11
CA ARG A 170 -7.76 1.06 -9.07
C ARG A 170 -8.17 0.29 -7.85
N CYS A 171 -8.09 -1.03 -7.99
CA CYS A 171 -8.37 -1.99 -6.95
C CYS A 171 -7.06 -2.64 -6.49
N ALA A 172 -6.83 -2.75 -5.18
CA ALA A 172 -5.60 -3.34 -4.63
C ALA A 172 -5.37 -4.78 -5.11
N SER A 173 -6.44 -5.58 -5.25
CA SER A 173 -6.35 -6.94 -5.81
C SER A 173 -6.19 -6.97 -7.34
N GLY A 174 -6.35 -5.84 -8.02
CA GLY A 174 -6.45 -5.78 -9.48
C GLY A 174 -7.74 -6.41 -10.03
N ASN A 175 -8.76 -6.57 -9.19
CA ASN A 175 -10.06 -7.10 -9.61
C ASN A 175 -10.75 -6.14 -10.59
N THR A 176 -10.71 -6.51 -11.87
CA THR A 176 -11.25 -5.70 -12.97
C THR A 176 -12.77 -5.51 -12.89
N THR A 177 -13.49 -6.40 -12.22
CA THR A 177 -14.94 -6.27 -12.03
C THR A 177 -15.25 -5.13 -11.06
N VAL A 178 -14.53 -5.05 -9.94
CA VAL A 178 -14.66 -3.95 -8.97
C VAL A 178 -14.22 -2.63 -9.60
N GLU A 179 -13.12 -2.62 -10.37
CA GLU A 179 -12.68 -1.41 -11.11
C GLU A 179 -13.72 -0.95 -12.15
N ALA A 180 -14.34 -1.89 -12.88
CA ALA A 180 -15.38 -1.57 -13.86
C ALA A 180 -16.66 -1.06 -13.18
N TRP A 181 -17.05 -1.65 -12.05
CA TRP A 181 -18.14 -1.13 -11.22
C TRP A 181 -17.86 0.30 -10.77
N ALA A 182 -16.67 0.55 -10.23
CA ALA A 182 -16.26 1.86 -9.73
C ALA A 182 -16.26 2.90 -10.85
N SER A 183 -15.69 2.55 -12.01
CA SER A 183 -15.65 3.42 -13.19
C SER A 183 -17.05 3.83 -13.68
N ARG A 184 -18.05 2.94 -13.54
CA ARG A 184 -19.43 3.20 -13.98
C ARG A 184 -20.27 3.92 -12.92
N LYS A 185 -20.23 3.46 -11.67
CA LYS A 185 -21.10 3.94 -10.59
C LYS A 185 -20.57 5.22 -9.94
N LEU A 186 -19.25 5.42 -9.95
CA LEU A 186 -18.59 6.60 -9.37
C LEU A 186 -18.38 7.73 -10.37
N ARG A 187 -19.13 7.70 -11.46
CA ARG A 187 -19.14 8.71 -12.52
C ARG A 187 -19.81 10.00 -12.01
N LEU A 188 -19.12 11.12 -12.19
CA LEU A 188 -19.58 12.49 -11.95
C LEU A 188 -19.73 13.19 -13.30
N SER A 189 -20.81 13.95 -13.46
CA SER A 189 -21.07 14.75 -14.65
C SER A 189 -21.06 16.22 -14.26
N TYR A 190 -20.22 17.01 -14.93
CA TYR A 190 -20.13 18.46 -14.72
C TYR A 190 -20.06 19.16 -16.07
N TYR A 191 -21.11 19.91 -16.41
CA TYR A 191 -21.37 20.42 -17.76
C TYR A 191 -21.20 19.32 -18.83
N VAL A 192 -20.22 19.49 -19.73
CA VAL A 192 -19.90 18.55 -20.82
C VAL A 192 -18.89 17.48 -20.43
N PHE A 193 -18.27 17.60 -19.25
CA PHE A 193 -17.25 16.67 -18.79
C PHE A 193 -17.88 15.56 -17.98
N THR A 194 -17.37 14.35 -18.21
CA THR A 194 -17.67 13.22 -17.36
C THR A 194 -16.37 12.53 -16.95
N TYR A 195 -16.21 12.29 -15.65
CA TYR A 195 -15.07 11.58 -15.08
C TYR A 195 -15.53 10.70 -13.91
N SER A 196 -14.69 9.77 -13.49
CA SER A 196 -14.97 8.89 -12.35
C SER A 196 -14.09 9.28 -11.18
N SER A 197 -14.67 9.45 -9.99
CA SER A 197 -13.94 9.87 -8.81
C SER A 197 -14.37 9.10 -7.57
N LEU A 198 -13.39 8.59 -6.80
CA LEU A 198 -13.64 7.97 -5.50
C LEU A 198 -14.29 8.92 -4.50
N LEU A 199 -14.16 10.23 -4.70
CA LEU A 199 -14.81 11.24 -3.87
C LEU A 199 -16.34 11.13 -3.89
N LYS A 200 -16.93 10.45 -4.89
CA LYS A 200 -18.36 10.16 -4.90
C LYS A 200 -18.80 9.23 -3.76
N LEU A 201 -17.89 8.37 -3.25
CA LEU A 201 -18.17 7.51 -2.09
C LEU A 201 -18.24 8.31 -0.78
N HIS A 202 -17.60 9.48 -0.73
CA HIS A 202 -17.50 10.27 0.49
C HIS A 202 -18.90 10.72 0.96
N GLY A 203 -19.32 10.16 2.10
CA GLY A 203 -20.64 10.39 2.68
C GLY A 203 -21.80 9.87 1.81
N ASP A 204 -21.61 8.78 1.05
CA ASP A 204 -22.66 8.06 0.34
C ASP A 204 -22.77 6.61 0.85
N GLY A 205 -23.60 6.41 1.89
CA GLY A 205 -23.77 5.11 2.55
C GLY A 205 -24.36 4.02 1.64
N ALA A 206 -25.13 4.38 0.62
CA ALA A 206 -25.69 3.40 -0.30
C ALA A 206 -24.62 2.82 -1.23
N LEU A 207 -23.76 3.68 -1.78
CA LEU A 207 -22.62 3.24 -2.58
C LEU A 207 -21.60 2.46 -1.74
N LEU A 208 -21.35 2.88 -0.50
CA LEU A 208 -20.46 2.19 0.43
C LEU A 208 -20.95 0.78 0.76
N ARG A 209 -22.26 0.60 0.99
CA ARG A 209 -22.84 -0.74 1.23
C ARG A 209 -22.65 -1.66 0.02
N ILE A 210 -22.93 -1.20 -1.19
CA ILE A 210 -22.70 -1.98 -2.41
C ILE A 210 -21.21 -2.31 -2.56
N LEU A 211 -20.34 -1.34 -2.28
CA LEU A 211 -18.90 -1.56 -2.35
C LEU A 211 -18.44 -2.63 -1.33
N SER A 212 -18.99 -2.64 -0.12
CA SER A 212 -18.65 -3.64 0.90
C SER A 212 -18.96 -5.07 0.47
N GLU A 213 -20.05 -5.28 -0.29
CA GLU A 213 -20.41 -6.59 -0.85
C GLU A 213 -19.47 -7.02 -1.99
N LEU A 214 -18.85 -6.05 -2.68
CA LEU A 214 -17.92 -6.29 -3.79
C LEU A 214 -16.47 -6.47 -3.32
N LEU A 215 -16.08 -5.84 -2.22
CA LEU A 215 -14.73 -5.94 -1.66
C LEU A 215 -14.59 -7.27 -0.90
N GLN A 216 -14.26 -8.33 -1.64
CA GLN A 216 -13.93 -9.65 -1.08
C GLN A 216 -12.48 -9.70 -0.56
N ASN A 217 -12.12 -10.79 0.14
CA ASN A 217 -10.77 -11.01 0.65
C ASN A 217 -9.81 -11.51 -0.43
N GLU A 218 -9.41 -10.62 -1.34
CA GLU A 218 -8.64 -10.97 -2.55
C GLU A 218 -7.19 -10.45 -2.57
N ALA A 219 -6.86 -9.43 -1.77
CA ALA A 219 -5.53 -8.83 -1.70
C ALA A 219 -4.98 -8.82 -0.28
N ILE A 220 -3.65 -8.83 -0.16
CA ILE A 220 -2.95 -8.47 1.07
C ILE A 220 -2.99 -6.94 1.17
N LEU A 221 -3.64 -6.42 2.21
CA LEU A 221 -3.70 -4.99 2.49
C LEU A 221 -2.64 -4.56 3.49
N GLN A 222 -2.26 -5.46 4.39
CA GLN A 222 -1.26 -5.23 5.43
C GLN A 222 -0.38 -6.46 5.55
N LEU A 223 0.92 -6.25 5.76
CA LEU A 223 1.91 -7.32 5.85
C LEU A 223 2.98 -6.95 6.86
N ASP A 224 3.20 -7.79 7.86
CA ASP A 224 4.32 -7.66 8.81
C ASP A 224 5.27 -8.84 8.60
N LEU A 225 6.48 -8.51 8.14
CA LEU A 225 7.57 -9.46 7.96
C LEU A 225 8.56 -9.34 9.12
N LYS A 226 8.86 -10.48 9.75
CA LYS A 226 9.86 -10.59 10.83
C LYS A 226 11.06 -11.39 10.41
N SER A 227 12.20 -11.08 11.01
CA SER A 227 13.49 -11.68 10.74
C SER A 227 13.45 -13.19 10.97
N LEU A 228 14.05 -13.94 10.05
CA LEU A 228 14.28 -15.37 10.23
C LEU A 228 15.28 -15.67 11.36
N SER A 229 15.89 -14.67 12.01
CA SER A 229 16.80 -14.88 13.14
C SER A 229 16.18 -15.71 14.27
N VAL A 230 14.85 -15.69 14.40
CA VAL A 230 14.10 -16.48 15.39
C VAL A 230 14.35 -17.99 15.28
N ILE A 231 14.73 -18.50 14.10
CA ILE A 231 15.02 -19.92 13.89
C ILE A 231 16.30 -20.38 14.61
N PHE A 232 17.22 -19.45 14.91
CA PHE A 232 18.45 -19.74 15.65
C PHE A 232 18.15 -19.69 17.15
N LYS A 233 18.05 -20.87 17.79
CA LYS A 233 17.74 -20.98 19.22
C LYS A 233 18.86 -20.48 20.13
N GLU A 234 20.12 -20.64 19.72
CA GLU A 234 21.28 -20.19 20.47
C GLU A 234 21.43 -18.66 20.40
N PRO A 235 21.44 -17.94 21.54
CA PRO A 235 21.47 -16.47 21.54
C PRO A 235 22.69 -15.88 20.82
N ALA A 236 23.87 -16.48 21.00
CA ALA A 236 25.11 -16.00 20.38
C ALA A 236 25.09 -16.17 18.85
N LYS A 237 24.52 -17.28 18.37
CA LYS A 237 24.34 -17.54 16.94
C LYS A 237 23.28 -16.64 16.32
N ARG A 238 22.19 -16.37 17.06
CA ARG A 238 21.14 -15.43 16.66
C ARG A 238 21.69 -14.02 16.50
N ALA A 239 22.37 -13.49 17.52
CA ALA A 239 22.94 -12.14 17.48
C ALA A 239 23.95 -11.97 16.33
N TRP A 240 24.80 -12.97 16.11
CA TRP A 240 25.72 -13.00 14.97
C TRP A 240 24.99 -13.01 13.62
N PHE A 241 23.92 -13.81 13.48
CA PHE A 241 23.12 -13.83 12.25
C PHE A 241 22.40 -12.49 12.02
N GLU A 242 21.89 -11.87 13.08
CA GLU A 242 21.25 -10.55 13.02
C GLU A 242 22.22 -9.46 12.55
N GLU A 243 23.47 -9.49 13.01
CA GLU A 243 24.51 -8.57 12.52
C GLU A 243 24.77 -8.76 11.02
N ILE A 244 24.85 -10.00 10.55
CA ILE A 244 25.01 -10.30 9.12
C ILE A 244 23.80 -9.81 8.33
N LEU A 245 22.59 -10.06 8.85
CA LEU A 245 21.35 -9.63 8.22
C LEU A 245 21.30 -8.10 8.11
N ASP A 246 21.64 -7.37 9.17
CA ASP A 246 21.66 -5.90 9.17
C ASP A 246 22.65 -5.37 8.13
N ASN A 247 23.84 -5.95 8.06
CA ASN A 247 24.84 -5.57 7.05
C ASN A 247 24.35 -5.89 5.62
N TYR A 248 23.72 -7.04 5.42
CA TYR A 248 23.17 -7.45 4.14
C TYR A 248 22.06 -6.50 3.67
N LEU A 249 21.10 -6.18 4.56
CA LEU A 249 20.00 -5.28 4.24
C LEU A 249 20.46 -3.84 4.00
N LYS A 250 21.43 -3.34 4.78
CA LYS A 250 22.02 -2.00 4.54
C LYS A 250 22.73 -1.92 3.20
N LEU A 251 23.52 -2.94 2.85
CA LEU A 251 24.16 -2.99 1.53
C LEU A 251 23.13 -3.00 0.41
N TRP A 252 22.05 -3.77 0.58
CA TRP A 252 20.94 -3.78 -0.37
C TRP A 252 20.23 -2.40 -0.44
N GLU A 253 19.96 -1.73 0.68
CA GLU A 253 19.33 -0.40 0.71
C GLU A 253 20.17 0.69 0.03
N VAL A 254 21.51 0.60 0.11
CA VAL A 254 22.43 1.57 -0.51
C VAL A 254 22.64 1.30 -2.00
N ASN A 255 22.57 0.03 -2.43
CA ASN A 255 22.78 -0.36 -3.83
C ASN A 255 21.53 -0.22 -4.72
N MET A 256 20.38 0.13 -4.13
CA MET A 256 19.12 0.40 -4.82
C MET A 256 18.94 1.85 -5.25
#